data_AF-A0A7J2UVW2-F1
#
_entry.id   AF-A0A7J2UVW2-F1
#
_cell.length_a   1.000
_cell.length_b   1.000
_cell.length_c   1.000
_cell.angle_alpha   90.00
_cell.angle_beta   90.00
_cell.angle_gamma   90.00
#
_symmetry.space_group_name_H-M   'P 1'
#
loop_
_entity.id
_entity.type
_entity.pdbx_description
1 polymer ?
#
loop_
_entity_poly.entity_id
_entity_poly.type
_entity_poly.pdbx_seq_one_letter_code
_entity_poly.pdbx_strand_id
1 'polypeptide(L)' 'MNASIVVDTDLPAHILNKGKVRDIYEVNDNLLLVATDRISAFDMV' A
#
# COMPACT_ATOMS: atom_id res chain seq x y z
N MET A 1 -14.68 0.35 18.81
CA MET A 1 -13.44 -0.13 18.18
C MET A 1 -12.91 1.02 17.35
N ASN A 2 -11.80 1.63 17.73
CA ASN A 2 -11.17 2.65 16.88
C ASN A 2 -10.26 1.91 15.90
N ALA A 3 -10.68 1.83 14.65
CA ALA A 3 -9.83 1.32 13.59
C ALA A 3 -8.79 2.40 13.23
N SER A 4 -7.51 2.02 13.22
CA SER A 4 -6.44 2.90 12.74
C SER A 4 -6.46 2.92 11.22
N ILE A 5 -6.54 4.11 10.62
CA ILE A 5 -6.58 4.30 9.17
C ILE A 5 -5.16 4.27 8.62
N VAL A 6 -4.91 3.44 7.61
CA VAL A 6 -3.61 3.30 6.93
C VAL A 6 -3.70 3.92 5.53
N VAL A 7 -3.28 5.18 5.40
CA VAL A 7 -3.25 5.89 4.10
C VAL A 7 -1.93 5.73 3.35
N ASP A 8 -0.84 5.49 4.07
CA ASP A 8 0.50 5.32 3.52
C ASP A 8 1.26 4.28 4.34
N THR A 9 2.21 3.60 3.69
CA THR A 9 3.11 2.66 4.37
C THR A 9 4.57 3.05 4.19
N ASP A 10 5.31 2.95 5.29
CA ASP A 10 6.76 3.15 5.36
C ASP A 10 7.38 1.92 6.02
N LEU A 11 7.62 0.90 5.19
CA LEU A 11 8.18 -0.37 5.61
C LEU A 11 9.67 -0.43 5.21
N PRO A 12 10.54 -1.06 6.02
CA PRO A 12 11.96 -1.22 5.72
C PRO A 12 12.18 -2.34 4.67
N ALA A 13 11.57 -2.20 3.50
CA ALA A 13 11.65 -3.12 2.37
C ALA A 13 11.76 -2.35 1.05
N HIS A 14 12.28 -3.00 0.00
CA HIS A 14 12.37 -2.36 -1.31
C HIS A 14 10.98 -2.15 -1.90
N ILE A 15 10.64 -0.91 -2.21
CA ILE A 15 9.34 -0.58 -2.79
C ILE A 15 9.37 -0.73 -4.30
N LEU A 16 8.49 -1.57 -4.83
CA LEU A 16 8.37 -1.79 -6.27
C LEU A 16 7.37 -0.82 -6.89
N ASN A 17 6.26 -0.55 -6.20
CA ASN A 17 5.22 0.37 -6.69
C ASN A 17 4.32 0.87 -5.56
N LYS A 18 3.90 2.14 -5.61
CA LYS A 18 2.75 2.68 -4.87
C LYS A 18 1.63 2.96 -5.86
N GLY A 19 0.67 2.05 -5.94
CA GLY A 19 -0.53 2.23 -6.75
C GLY A 19 -1.55 3.15 -6.07
N LYS A 20 -2.73 3.25 -6.68
CA LYS A 20 -3.83 4.08 -6.17
C LYS A 20 -4.27 3.70 -4.75
N VAL A 21 -4.33 2.40 -4.48
CA VAL A 21 -4.89 1.83 -3.23
C VAL A 21 -4.05 0.70 -2.65
N ARG A 22 -2.91 0.38 -3.28
CA ARG A 22 -2.03 -0.72 -2.87
C ARG A 22 -0.58 -0.30 -2.97
N ASP A 23 0.20 -0.67 -1.97
CA ASP A 23 1.65 -0.60 -2.01
C ASP A 23 2.21 -2.01 -2.23
N ILE A 24 3.24 -2.12 -3.06
CA ILE A 24 3.88 -3.38 -3.41
C ILE A 24 5.36 -3.31 -3.03
N TYR A 25 5.78 -4.25 -2.19
CA TYR A 25 7.15 -4.38 -1.72
C TYR A 25 7.74 -5.72 -2.16
N GLU A 26 9.04 -5.72 -2.42
CA GLU A 26 9.83 -6.94 -2.55
C GLU A 26 10.30 -7.39 -1.17
N VAL A 27 10.06 -8.65 -0.84
CA VAL A 27 10.51 -9.26 0.43
C VAL A 27 11.05 -10.65 0.13
N ASN A 28 12.37 -10.79 0.17
CA ASN A 28 13.08 -11.97 -0.35
C ASN A 28 12.64 -12.23 -1.81
N ASP A 29 12.42 -13.49 -2.20
CA ASP A 29 11.97 -13.84 -3.55
C ASP A 29 10.43 -13.73 -3.74
N ASN A 30 9.75 -12.92 -2.92
CA ASN A 30 8.30 -12.79 -2.92
C ASN A 30 7.83 -11.33 -2.99
N LEU A 31 6.55 -11.16 -3.30
CA LEU A 31 5.86 -9.87 -3.28
C LEU A 31 4.96 -9.76 -2.06
N LEU A 32 5.11 -8.66 -1.32
CA LEU A 32 4.15 -8.23 -0.31
C LEU A 32 3.23 -7.18 -0.91
N LEU A 33 1.93 -7.50 -0.99
CA LEU A 33 0.90 -6.56 -1.43
C LEU A 33 0.17 -6.03 -0.21
N VAL A 34 0.24 -4.73 0.04
CA VAL A 34 -0.46 -4.07 1.13
C VAL A 34 -1.65 -3.29 0.58
N ALA A 35 -2.87 -3.69 0.96
CA ALA A 35 -4.07 -2.91 0.68
C ALA A 35 -4.18 -1.78 1.72
N THR A 36 -4.06 -0.54 1.26
CA THR A 36 -4.24 0.65 2.10
C THR A 36 -5.71 1.02 2.18
N ASP A 37 -6.07 1.89 3.11
CA ASP A 37 -7.42 2.46 3.23
C ASP A 37 -7.70 3.58 2.21
N ARG A 38 -6.74 3.89 1.31
CA ARG A 38 -6.97 4.78 0.18
C ARG A 38 -8.06 4.20 -0.74
N ILE A 39 -8.88 5.07 -1.29
CA ILE A 39 -9.91 4.76 -2.27
C ILE A 39 -9.65 5.62 -3.52
N SER A 40 -10.05 5.16 -4.69
CA SER A 40 -9.93 5.96 -5.92
C SER A 40 -11.25 6.05 -6.67
N ALA A 41 -11.55 7.21 -7.23
CA ALA A 41 -12.68 7.46 -8.12
C ALA A 41 -12.27 8.45 -9.23
N PHE A 42 -12.82 8.30 -10.44
CA PHE A 42 -12.51 9.17 -11.58
C PHE A 42 -11.00 9.31 -11.86
N ASP A 43 -10.29 8.18 -11.77
CA ASP A 43 -8.84 8.08 -11.90
C ASP A 43 -7.98 8.85 -10.89
N MET A 44 -8.59 9.42 -9.85
CA MET A 44 -7.91 10.12 -8.76
C MET A 44 -8.02 9.33 -7.45
N VAL A 45 -6.99 9.45 -6.61
CA VAL A 45 -6.96 8.94 -5.23
C VAL A 45 -7.36 10.06 -4.28
#